data_AF-A0A950VG34-F1
#
_entry.id   AF-A0A950VG34-F1
#
_cell.length_a   1.000
_cell.length_b   1.000
_cell.length_c   1.000
_cell.angle_alpha   90.00
_cell.angle_beta   90.00
_cell.angle_gamma   90.00
#
_symmetry.space_group_name_H-M   'P 1'
#
loop_
_entity.id
_entity.type
_entity.pdbx_description
1 polymer ?
#
loop_
_entity_poly.entity_id
_entity_poly.type
_entity_poly.pdbx_seq_one_letter_code
_entity_poly.pdbx_strand_id
1 'polypeptide(L)' 'MGVPISIRLDDDVRDELEAQARARGIGLATLLRDLATEAARAARRDRIRQASAAVGTHVASSAEGQEFYRDWGTPRADG' A
#
# COMPACT_ATOMS: atom_id res chain seq x y z
N MET A 1 -19.16 -13.83 7.07
CA MET A 1 -19.18 -13.19 5.74
C MET A 1 -19.22 -11.68 5.94
N GLY A 2 -18.38 -10.91 5.26
CA GLY A 2 -18.39 -9.44 5.36
C GLY A 2 -19.66 -8.83 4.75
N VAL A 3 -19.98 -7.60 5.14
CA VAL A 3 -21.13 -6.85 4.61
C VAL A 3 -20.84 -6.47 3.14
N PRO A 4 -21.77 -6.69 2.20
CA PRO A 4 -21.57 -6.29 0.80
C PRO A 4 -21.47 -4.77 0.69
N ILE A 5 -20.53 -4.30 -0.14
CA ILE A 5 -20.35 -2.87 -0.45
C ILE A 5 -20.89 -2.64 -1.85
N SER A 6 -21.72 -1.61 -2.01
CA SER A 6 -22.16 -1.12 -3.32
C SER A 6 -21.34 0.11 -3.68
N ILE A 7 -20.74 0.10 -4.87
CA ILE A 7 -20.02 1.23 -5.43
C ILE A 7 -20.69 1.68 -6.72
N ARG A 8 -20.77 2.99 -6.92
CA ARG A 8 -21.18 3.56 -8.21
C ARG A 8 -19.94 3.69 -9.08
N LEU A 9 -20.07 3.21 -10.31
CA LEU A 9 -19.06 3.32 -11.35
C LEU A 9 -19.70 4.08 -12.50
N ASP A 10 -18.90 4.91 -13.15
CA ASP A 10 -19.26 5.46 -14.45
C ASP A 10 -19.30 4.31 -15.48
N ASP A 11 -20.14 4.45 -16.50
CA ASP A 11 -20.42 3.36 -17.44
C ASP A 11 -19.17 2.90 -18.19
N ASP A 12 -18.30 3.84 -18.57
CA ASP A 12 -17.02 3.56 -19.23
C ASP A 12 -16.04 2.80 -18.32
N VAL A 13 -15.92 3.23 -17.06
CA VAL A 13 -15.09 2.55 -16.04
C VAL A 13 -15.60 1.14 -15.79
N ARG A 14 -16.93 0.99 -15.73
CA ARG A 14 -17.55 -0.33 -15.54
C ARG A 14 -17.23 -1.26 -16.70
N ASP A 15 -17.39 -0.80 -17.94
CA ASP A 15 -17.11 -1.59 -19.14
C ASP A 15 -15.66 -2.05 -19.20
N GLU A 16 -14.71 -1.16 -18.86
CA GLU A 16 -13.29 -1.51 -18.80
C GLU A 16 -13.02 -2.59 -17.75
N LEU A 17 -13.57 -2.44 -16.53
CA LEU A 17 -13.37 -3.41 -15.46
C LEU A 17 -14.04 -4.76 -15.77
N GLU A 18 -15.21 -4.76 -16.41
CA GLU A 18 -15.86 -5.99 -16.87
C GLU A 18 -15.04 -6.69 -17.95
N ALA A 19 -14.43 -5.95 -18.89
CA ALA A 19 -13.53 -6.50 -19.89
C ALA A 19 -12.28 -7.12 -19.24
N GLN A 20 -11.67 -6.43 -18.27
CA GLN A 20 -10.53 -6.96 -17.52
C GLN A 20 -10.89 -8.22 -16.72
N ALA A 21 -12.06 -8.24 -16.07
CA ALA A 21 -12.53 -9.40 -15.31
C ALA A 21 -12.74 -10.60 -16.24
N ARG A 22 -13.36 -10.37 -17.41
CA ARG A 22 -13.58 -11.38 -18.44
C ARG A 22 -12.26 -11.94 -18.99
N ALA A 23 -11.29 -11.07 -19.28
CA ALA A 23 -9.96 -11.50 -19.75
C ALA A 23 -9.23 -12.41 -18.74
N ARG A 24 -9.54 -12.26 -17.44
CA ARG A 24 -9.01 -13.08 -16.34
C ARG A 24 -9.91 -14.27 -15.96
N GLY A 25 -11.06 -14.43 -16.62
CA GLY A 25 -12.02 -15.50 -16.31
C GLY A 25 -12.67 -15.40 -14.92
N ILE A 26 -12.73 -14.20 -14.34
CA ILE A 26 -13.29 -13.96 -13.00
C ILE A 26 -14.49 -13.01 -13.07
N GLY A 27 -15.31 -12.98 -12.01
CA GLY A 27 -16.40 -12.02 -11.87
C GLY A 27 -15.91 -10.63 -11.46
N LEU A 28 -16.65 -9.58 -11.85
CA LEU A 28 -16.33 -8.18 -11.54
C LEU A 28 -16.14 -7.95 -10.03
N ALA A 29 -16.99 -8.52 -9.19
CA ALA A 29 -16.88 -8.39 -7.73
C ALA A 29 -15.58 -9.00 -7.17
N THR A 30 -15.04 -10.04 -7.80
CA THR A 30 -13.75 -10.63 -7.42
C THR A 30 -12.62 -9.71 -7.84
N LEU A 31 -12.63 -9.23 -9.09
CA LEU A 31 -11.63 -8.27 -9.57
C LEU A 31 -11.56 -7.03 -8.68
N LEU A 32 -12.71 -6.43 -8.35
CA LEU A 32 -12.81 -5.25 -7.48
C LEU A 32 -12.25 -5.53 -6.08
N ARG A 33 -12.51 -6.71 -5.53
CA ARG A 33 -11.97 -7.10 -4.22
C ARG A 33 -10.45 -7.23 -4.25
N ASP A 34 -9.90 -7.80 -5.31
CA ASP A 34 -8.45 -7.97 -5.47
C ASP A 34 -7.78 -6.60 -5.62
N LEU A 35 -8.33 -5.73 -6.48
CA LEU A 35 -7.85 -4.36 -6.65
C LEU A 35 -7.89 -3.58 -5.34
N ALA A 36 -9.00 -3.64 -4.60
CA ALA A 36 -9.13 -2.98 -3.31
C ALA A 36 -8.12 -3.51 -2.27
N THR A 37 -7.88 -4.83 -2.27
CA THR A 37 -6.91 -5.47 -1.37
C THR A 37 -5.49 -4.99 -1.66
N GLU A 38 -5.10 -4.98 -2.94
CA GLU A 38 -3.78 -4.54 -3.36
C GLU A 38 -3.58 -3.03 -3.13
N ALA A 39 -4.59 -2.22 -3.41
CA ALA A 39 -4.56 -0.79 -3.11
C ALA A 39 -4.44 -0.52 -1.59
N ALA A 40 -5.16 -1.26 -0.76
CA ALA A 40 -5.07 -1.13 0.70
C ALA A 40 -3.68 -1.51 1.22
N ARG A 41 -3.08 -2.58 0.68
CA ARG A 41 -1.71 -2.99 1.00
C ARG A 41 -0.70 -1.91 0.59
N ALA A 42 -0.84 -1.35 -0.61
CA ALA A 42 0.01 -0.27 -1.09
C ALA A 42 -0.09 0.96 -0.18
N ALA A 43 -1.31 1.44 0.09
CA ALA A 43 -1.54 2.58 0.98
C ALA A 43 -0.99 2.36 2.39
N ARG A 44 -1.05 1.12 2.92
CA ARG A 44 -0.41 0.79 4.20
C ARG A 44 1.11 0.90 4.13
N ARG A 45 1.74 0.35 3.09
CA ARG A 45 3.21 0.44 2.92
C ARG A 45 3.65 1.89 2.77
N ASP A 46 2.93 2.70 2.02
CA ASP A 46 3.28 4.10 1.80
C ASP A 46 3.20 4.92 3.08
N ARG A 47 2.17 4.69 3.90
CA ARG A 47 2.10 5.30 5.24
C ARG A 47 3.28 4.91 6.12
N ILE A 48 3.68 3.63 6.10
CA ILE A 48 4.86 3.17 6.86
C ILE A 48 6.12 3.87 6.35
N ARG A 49 6.33 3.95 5.03
CA ARG A 49 7.49 4.64 4.44
C ARG A 49 7.53 6.11 4.83
N GLN A 50 6.40 6.81 4.81
CA GLN A 50 6.32 8.22 5.23
C GLN A 50 6.68 8.38 6.72
N ALA A 51 6.16 7.50 7.58
CA ALA A 51 6.49 7.51 9.00
C ALA A 51 7.97 7.19 9.25
N SER A 52 8.52 6.19 8.58
CA SER A 52 9.95 5.84 8.62
C SER A 52 10.83 7.01 8.16
N ALA A 53 10.44 7.73 7.10
CA ALA A 53 11.18 8.89 6.63
C ALA A 53 11.18 10.04 7.66
N ALA A 54 10.06 10.27 8.34
CA ALA A 54 9.97 11.25 9.42
C ALA A 54 10.90 10.90 10.59
N VAL A 55 10.89 9.62 11.02
CA VAL A 55 11.81 9.13 12.07
C VAL A 55 13.26 9.25 11.64
N GLY A 56 13.60 8.83 10.41
CA GLY A 56 14.95 8.96 9.87
C GLY A 56 15.45 10.41 9.85
N THR A 57 14.58 11.35 9.47
CA THR A 57 14.89 12.79 9.50
C THR A 57 15.16 13.29 10.93
N HIS A 58 14.34 12.87 11.89
CA HIS A 58 14.49 13.27 13.30
C HIS A 58 15.77 12.69 13.92
N VAL A 59 16.04 11.41 13.67
CA VAL A 59 17.26 10.74 14.15
C VAL A 59 18.50 11.38 13.54
N ALA A 60 18.49 11.71 12.25
CA ALA A 60 19.60 12.37 11.59
C ALA A 60 19.90 13.77 12.18
N SER A 61 18.90 14.44 12.74
CA SER A 61 19.06 15.77 13.35
C SER A 61 19.36 15.75 14.85
N SER A 62 19.33 14.60 15.52
CA SER A 62 19.62 14.48 16.96
C SER A 62 20.95 13.76 17.24
N ALA A 63 21.76 14.33 18.14
CA ALA A 63 23.05 13.72 18.52
C ALA A 63 22.86 12.35 19.19
N GLU A 64 21.83 12.23 20.03
CA GLU A 64 21.41 10.97 20.66
C GLU A 64 20.97 9.93 19.63
N GLY A 65 20.20 10.34 18.61
CA GLY A 65 19.80 9.44 17.52
C GLY A 65 20.99 8.95 16.69
N GLN A 66 21.94 9.84 16.40
CA GLN A 66 23.18 9.48 15.70
C GLN A 66 24.09 8.57 16.53
N GLU A 67 24.11 8.71 17.86
CA GLU A 67 24.84 7.81 18.76
C GLU A 67 24.19 6.43 18.83
N PHE A 68 22.85 6.37 18.98
CA PHE A 68 22.10 5.12 18.96
C PHE A 68 22.38 4.28 17.71
N TYR A 69 22.32 4.87 16.51
CA TYR A 69 22.59 4.13 15.26
C TYR A 69 24.08 3.87 14.99
N ARG A 70 25.00 4.57 15.67
CA ARG A 70 26.43 4.20 15.67
C ARG A 70 26.66 2.90 16.42
N ASP A 71 25.97 2.72 17.55
CA ASP A 71 26.10 1.53 18.40
C ASP A 71 25.29 0.35 17.85
N TRP A 72 24.07 0.61 17.38
CA TRP A 72 23.16 -0.42 16.86
C TRP A 72 23.45 -0.83 15.40
N GLY A 73 24.04 0.09 14.62
CA GLY A 73 24.23 -0.03 13.18
C GLY A 73 23.01 0.41 12.36
N THR A 74 23.25 0.92 11.16
CA THR A 74 22.19 1.28 10.21
C THR A 74 21.74 0.07 9.40
N PRO A 75 20.44 -0.27 9.35
CA PRO A 75 19.92 -1.32 8.49
C PRO A 75 20.34 -1.07 7.03
N ARG A 76 21.05 -2.01 6.42
CA ARG A 76 21.40 -1.95 4.99
C ARG A 76 20.25 -2.53 4.16
N ALA A 77 20.00 -1.94 2.99
CA ALA A 77 18.97 -2.39 2.06
C ALA A 77 19.34 -3.69 1.34
N ASP A 78 20.57 -4.19 1.53
CA ASP A 78 21.09 -5.42 0.94
C ASP A 78 20.57 -6.63 1.73
N GLY A 79 19.31 -6.99 1.49
CA GLY A 79 18.67 -8.21 1.98
C GLY A 79 17.97 -8.93 0.84
#